data_AF-A0AAW5C6U3-F1
#
_entry.id   AF-A0AAW5C6U3-F1
#
_cell.length_a   1.000
_cell.length_b   1.000
_cell.length_c   1.000
_cell.angle_alpha   90.00
_cell.angle_beta   90.00
_cell.angle_gamma   90.00
#
_symmetry.space_group_name_H-M   'P 1'
#
loop_
_entity.id
_entity.type
_entity.pdbx_description
1 polymer ?
#
loop_
_entity_poly.entity_id
_entity_poly.type
_entity_poly.pdbx_seq_one_letter_code
_entity_poly.pdbx_strand_id
1 'polypeptide(L)'
;MSEINWNELKDKAHSNAVKHGFWEGRPSDKHFLCLVISELMEAVNAHRRNKFARVPANRKETIFDDRTFHHENKYFRENFEEYVKDTVEDELADAAIRLLDLAGANNLNLNRFCLQHVVTPKKSFTENIYAIVKDLVNYKYSQEEQINYALHQIRRLSEILKINLLWHIEQKMYYNEGRENKHGKEY
;
A
#
# COMPACT_ATOMS: atom_id res chain seq x y z
N MET A 1 3.33 -17.87 -2.99
CA MET A 1 3.02 -16.60 -2.31
C MET A 1 1.95 -16.92 -1.29
N SER A 2 2.11 -16.49 -0.04
CA SER A 2 1.03 -16.57 0.95
C SER A 2 -0.20 -15.83 0.44
N GLU A 3 -1.38 -16.33 0.77
CA GLU A 3 -2.63 -15.67 0.47
C GLU A 3 -2.76 -14.41 1.34
N ILE A 4 -3.14 -13.29 0.72
CA ILE A 4 -3.34 -12.02 1.44
C ILE A 4 -4.75 -12.03 2.06
N ASN A 5 -4.82 -11.95 3.39
CA ASN A 5 -6.07 -11.72 4.10
C ASN A 5 -6.38 -10.22 4.19
N TRP A 6 -7.07 -9.69 3.18
CA TRP A 6 -7.37 -8.25 3.11
C TRP A 6 -8.23 -7.75 4.27
N ASN A 7 -9.19 -8.54 4.75
CA ASN A 7 -10.07 -8.10 5.84
C ASN A 7 -9.33 -7.95 7.17
N GLU A 8 -8.35 -8.81 7.45
CA GLU A 8 -7.50 -8.66 8.65
C GLU A 8 -6.59 -7.43 8.55
N LEU A 9 -5.98 -7.20 7.39
CA LEU A 9 -5.14 -6.02 7.16
C LEU A 9 -5.96 -4.72 7.20
N LYS A 10 -7.22 -4.75 6.73
CA LYS A 10 -8.18 -3.64 6.80
C LYS A 10 -8.42 -3.18 8.24
N ASP A 11 -8.72 -4.12 9.12
CA ASP A 11 -9.01 -3.81 10.53
C ASP A 11 -7.76 -3.22 11.22
N LYS A 12 -6.58 -3.77 10.94
CA LYS A 12 -5.29 -3.25 11.43
C LYS A 12 -4.98 -1.85 10.91
N ALA A 13 -5.10 -1.64 9.60
CA ALA A 13 -4.84 -0.35 8.95
C ALA A 13 -5.71 0.76 9.52
N HIS A 14 -7.02 0.50 9.60
CA HIS A 14 -7.97 1.50 10.09
C HIS A 14 -7.76 1.83 11.57
N SER A 15 -7.57 0.81 12.41
CA SER A 15 -7.26 1.00 13.84
C SER A 15 -6.02 1.88 14.04
N ASN A 16 -4.95 1.62 13.28
CA ASN A 16 -3.74 2.43 13.33
C ASN A 16 -3.97 3.87 12.84
N ALA A 17 -4.71 4.06 11.75
CA ALA A 17 -5.03 5.39 11.22
C ALA A 17 -5.84 6.24 12.22
N VAL A 18 -6.83 5.63 12.90
CA VAL A 18 -7.59 6.29 13.97
C VAL A 18 -6.69 6.65 15.14
N LYS A 19 -5.83 5.73 15.60
CA LYS A 19 -4.87 5.97 16.69
C LYS A 19 -3.93 7.14 16.39
N HIS A 20 -3.54 7.33 15.14
CA HIS A 20 -2.67 8.42 14.70
C HIS A 20 -3.42 9.69 14.26
N GLY A 21 -4.73 9.77 14.51
CA GLY A 21 -5.50 11.01 14.32
C GLY A 21 -5.84 11.36 12.86
N PHE A 22 -5.67 10.44 11.91
CA PHE A 22 -6.04 10.68 10.51
C PHE A 22 -7.54 10.91 10.31
N TRP A 23 -8.37 10.43 11.23
CA TRP A 23 -9.83 10.56 11.21
C TRP A 23 -10.35 11.72 12.08
N GLU A 24 -9.47 12.50 12.70
CA GLU A 24 -9.85 13.73 13.41
C GLU A 24 -10.48 14.74 12.44
N GLY A 25 -11.56 15.40 12.86
CA GLY A 25 -12.33 16.30 11.98
C GLY A 25 -13.22 15.59 10.96
N ARG A 26 -13.23 14.24 10.93
CA ARG A 26 -14.05 13.39 10.06
C ARG A 26 -13.93 13.78 8.58
N PRO A 27 -12.73 13.64 7.96
CA PRO A 27 -12.56 13.95 6.55
C PRO A 27 -13.48 13.08 5.69
N SER A 28 -13.89 13.60 4.52
CA SER A 28 -14.72 12.84 3.59
C SER A 28 -13.94 11.69 2.93
N ASP A 29 -14.61 10.65 2.43
CA ASP A 29 -13.93 9.59 1.68
C ASP A 29 -13.12 10.11 0.47
N LYS A 30 -13.56 11.21 -0.16
CA LYS A 30 -12.82 11.85 -1.26
C LYS A 30 -11.43 12.35 -0.84
N HIS A 31 -11.28 12.74 0.43
CA HIS A 31 -9.99 13.10 1.01
C HIS A 31 -9.06 11.88 0.99
N PHE A 32 -9.51 10.75 1.55
CA PHE A 32 -8.71 9.51 1.59
C PHE A 32 -8.44 8.94 0.19
N LEU A 33 -9.41 9.01 -0.73
CA LEU A 33 -9.18 8.65 -2.14
C LEU A 33 -8.10 9.52 -2.79
N CYS A 34 -8.04 10.81 -2.46
CA CYS A 34 -6.96 11.69 -2.92
C CYS A 34 -5.59 11.25 -2.36
N LEU A 35 -5.54 10.82 -1.10
CA LEU A 35 -4.32 10.26 -0.50
C LEU A 35 -3.89 8.99 -1.23
N VAL A 36 -4.80 8.04 -1.49
CA VAL A 36 -4.50 6.83 -2.29
C VAL A 36 -3.88 7.20 -3.65
N ILE A 37 -4.47 8.16 -4.36
CA ILE A 37 -3.95 8.62 -5.66
C ILE A 37 -2.56 9.25 -5.49
N SER A 38 -2.34 10.01 -4.41
CA SER A 38 -1.05 10.63 -4.11
C SER A 38 0.05 9.57 -3.93
N GLU A 39 -0.18 8.54 -3.11
CA GLU A 39 0.78 7.43 -2.95
C GLU A 39 1.05 6.70 -4.29
N LEU A 40 0.01 6.50 -5.12
CA LEU A 40 0.20 5.95 -6.47
C LEU A 40 1.07 6.84 -7.37
N MET A 41 1.00 8.17 -7.20
CA MET A 41 1.89 9.11 -7.91
C MET A 41 3.31 9.13 -7.31
N GLU A 42 3.46 8.92 -6.01
CA GLU A 42 4.77 8.70 -5.38
C GLU A 42 5.43 7.44 -5.95
N ALA A 43 4.67 6.35 -6.19
CA ALA A 43 5.16 5.16 -6.90
C ALA A 43 5.66 5.49 -8.32
N VAL A 44 4.95 6.36 -9.06
CA VAL A 44 5.39 6.86 -10.38
C VAL A 44 6.70 7.64 -10.26
N ASN A 45 6.83 8.48 -9.24
CA ASN A 45 8.06 9.25 -8.99
C ASN A 45 9.24 8.34 -8.64
N ALA A 46 9.04 7.33 -7.79
CA ALA A 46 10.04 6.33 -7.45
C ALA A 46 10.47 5.53 -8.69
N HIS A 47 9.51 5.06 -9.48
CA HIS A 47 9.76 4.34 -10.73
C HIS A 47 10.56 5.19 -11.73
N ARG A 48 10.18 6.47 -11.92
CA ARG A 48 10.91 7.42 -12.79
C ARG A 48 12.37 7.60 -12.38
N ARG A 49 12.67 7.50 -11.08
CA ARG A 49 14.03 7.59 -10.52
C ARG A 49 14.72 6.23 -10.41
N ASN A 50 14.10 5.15 -10.89
CA ASN A 50 14.57 3.77 -10.74
C ASN A 50 14.86 3.39 -9.26
N LYS A 51 14.09 3.94 -8.31
CA LYS A 51 14.22 3.69 -6.87
C LYS A 51 13.37 2.47 -6.47
N PHE A 52 14.03 1.34 -6.24
CA PHE A 52 13.44 0.06 -5.88
C PHE A 52 14.19 -0.51 -4.66
N ALA A 53 13.46 -1.08 -3.71
CA ALA A 53 14.02 -1.78 -2.56
C ALA A 53 14.75 -3.07 -3.00
N ARG A 54 14.27 -3.71 -4.08
CA ARG A 54 14.87 -4.92 -4.66
C ARG A 54 15.05 -6.05 -3.63
N VAL A 55 14.06 -6.23 -2.76
CA VAL A 55 14.07 -7.26 -1.73
C VAL A 55 14.12 -8.65 -2.40
N PRO A 56 15.15 -9.46 -2.14
CA PRO A 56 15.28 -10.77 -2.76
C PRO A 56 14.25 -11.75 -2.21
N ALA A 57 13.83 -12.71 -3.04
CA ALA A 57 12.90 -13.76 -2.62
C ALA A 57 13.43 -14.60 -1.44
N ASN A 58 14.74 -14.85 -1.42
CA ASN A 58 15.43 -15.38 -0.26
C ASN A 58 16.19 -14.24 0.44
N ARG A 59 15.73 -13.87 1.63
CA ARG A 59 16.30 -12.77 2.42
C ARG A 59 17.44 -13.21 3.33
N LYS A 60 17.69 -14.51 3.47
CA LYS A 60 18.73 -15.05 4.34
C LYS A 60 20.09 -14.44 4.00
N GLU A 61 20.84 -14.03 5.02
CA GLU A 61 22.18 -13.41 4.88
C GLU A 61 22.19 -12.08 4.10
N THR A 62 21.02 -11.43 3.95
CA THR A 62 20.90 -10.07 3.41
C THR A 62 20.52 -9.09 4.51
N ILE A 63 20.51 -7.78 4.21
CA ILE A 63 19.98 -6.77 5.13
C ILE A 63 18.52 -7.04 5.52
N PHE A 64 17.76 -7.70 4.65
CA PHE A 64 16.34 -8.03 4.86
C PHE A 64 16.11 -9.36 5.59
N ASP A 65 17.16 -10.03 6.06
CA ASP A 65 17.06 -11.24 6.89
C ASP A 65 16.24 -10.94 8.14
N ASP A 66 15.35 -11.86 8.55
CA ASP A 66 14.45 -11.65 9.68
C ASP A 66 15.21 -11.45 11.02
N ARG A 67 16.51 -11.76 11.10
CA ARG A 67 17.37 -11.41 12.26
C ARG A 67 17.77 -9.93 12.29
N THR A 68 17.78 -9.27 11.13
CA THR A 68 18.26 -7.89 10.96
C THR A 68 17.10 -6.92 10.68
N PHE A 69 16.18 -7.30 9.81
CA PHE A 69 15.03 -6.50 9.37
C PHE A 69 13.75 -6.99 10.04
N HIS A 70 13.65 -6.76 11.35
CA HIS A 70 12.51 -7.14 12.18
C HIS A 70 12.05 -5.95 13.00
N HIS A 71 10.74 -5.74 13.13
CA HIS A 71 10.16 -4.56 13.78
C HIS A 71 10.59 -4.34 15.25
N GLU A 72 10.93 -5.39 15.99
CA GLU A 72 11.48 -5.29 17.36
C GLU A 72 12.98 -4.91 17.39
N ASN A 73 13.67 -4.94 16.26
CA ASN A 73 15.07 -4.54 16.18
C ASN A 73 15.15 -3.01 16.30
N LYS A 74 16.01 -2.50 17.19
CA LYS A 74 16.20 -1.05 17.39
C LYS A 74 16.65 -0.30 16.12
N TYR A 75 17.27 -0.99 15.16
CA TYR A 75 17.68 -0.42 13.87
C TYR A 75 16.63 -0.57 12.77
N PHE A 76 15.47 -1.17 13.06
CA PHE A 76 14.43 -1.42 12.06
C PHE A 76 14.00 -0.14 11.34
N ARG A 77 13.74 0.93 12.09
CA ARG A 77 13.30 2.20 11.52
C ARG A 77 14.34 2.79 10.56
N GLU A 78 15.61 2.81 10.98
CA GLU A 78 16.73 3.30 10.17
C GLU A 78 16.90 2.44 8.91
N ASN A 79 16.84 1.11 9.06
CA ASN A 79 16.93 0.19 7.93
C ASN A 79 15.73 0.34 6.97
N PHE A 80 14.52 0.56 7.48
CA PHE A 80 13.35 0.82 6.66
C PHE A 80 13.53 2.12 5.87
N GLU A 81 13.94 3.21 6.54
CA GLU A 81 14.18 4.52 5.93
C GLU A 81 15.27 4.47 4.85
N GLU A 82 16.33 3.69 5.04
CA GLU A 82 17.44 3.57 4.09
C GLU A 82 17.11 2.66 2.90
N TYR A 83 16.52 1.48 3.14
CA TYR A 83 16.45 0.41 2.13
C TYR A 83 15.06 0.20 1.52
N VAL A 84 13.99 0.69 2.15
CA VAL A 84 12.60 0.47 1.70
C VAL A 84 11.88 1.77 1.41
N LYS A 85 12.08 2.80 2.21
CA LYS A 85 11.27 4.02 2.15
C LYS A 85 11.40 4.77 0.83
N ASP A 86 10.27 5.28 0.35
CA ASP A 86 10.09 5.97 -0.94
C ASP A 86 10.58 5.16 -2.16
N THR A 87 10.56 3.82 -2.08
CA THR A 87 10.74 2.95 -3.25
C THR A 87 9.39 2.59 -3.87
N VAL A 88 9.40 2.10 -5.12
CA VAL A 88 8.16 1.65 -5.78
C VAL A 88 7.36 0.66 -4.93
N GLU A 89 8.05 -0.26 -4.25
CA GLU A 89 7.42 -1.26 -3.39
C GLU A 89 6.75 -0.66 -2.15
N ASP A 90 7.40 0.34 -1.52
CA ASP A 90 6.84 1.07 -0.38
C ASP A 90 5.60 1.86 -0.77
N GLU A 91 5.66 2.59 -1.88
CA GLU A 91 4.54 3.43 -2.33
C GLU A 91 3.31 2.62 -2.78
N LEU A 92 3.53 1.46 -3.40
CA LEU A 92 2.44 0.53 -3.70
C LEU A 92 1.83 -0.07 -2.41
N ALA A 93 2.65 -0.32 -1.39
CA ALA A 93 2.17 -0.77 -0.08
C ALA A 93 1.40 0.33 0.66
N ASP A 94 1.88 1.58 0.63
CA ASP A 94 1.17 2.73 1.21
C ASP A 94 -0.17 2.96 0.53
N ALA A 95 -0.23 2.94 -0.81
CA ALA A 95 -1.50 3.02 -1.54
C ALA A 95 -2.49 1.92 -1.11
N ALA A 96 -2.00 0.68 -0.92
CA ALA A 96 -2.82 -0.41 -0.41
C ALA A 96 -3.28 -0.18 1.04
N ILE A 97 -2.40 0.30 1.93
CA ILE A 97 -2.74 0.61 3.33
C ILE A 97 -3.79 1.73 3.40
N ARG A 98 -3.71 2.76 2.56
CA ARG A 98 -4.72 3.82 2.47
C ARG A 98 -6.08 3.29 2.01
N LEU A 99 -6.10 2.36 1.04
CA LEU A 99 -7.33 1.67 0.62
C LEU A 99 -7.92 0.81 1.74
N LEU A 100 -7.06 0.11 2.49
CA LEU A 100 -7.44 -0.73 3.63
C LEU A 100 -8.03 0.10 4.79
N ASP A 101 -7.43 1.24 5.11
CA ASP A 101 -7.96 2.19 6.10
C ASP A 101 -9.36 2.68 5.69
N LEU A 102 -9.52 3.16 4.45
CA LEU A 102 -10.81 3.64 3.94
C LEU A 102 -11.88 2.53 3.93
N ALA A 103 -11.51 1.30 3.62
CA ALA A 103 -12.40 0.15 3.71
C ALA A 103 -12.81 -0.18 5.15
N GLY A 104 -11.89 -0.06 6.11
CA GLY A 104 -12.17 -0.30 7.53
C GLY A 104 -13.16 0.73 8.08
N ALA A 105 -12.95 2.01 7.75
CA ALA A 105 -13.83 3.11 8.16
C ALA A 105 -15.28 2.93 7.67
N ASN A 106 -15.43 2.39 6.46
CA ASN A 106 -16.73 2.17 5.83
C ASN A 106 -17.27 0.74 6.04
N ASN A 107 -16.61 -0.08 6.88
CA ASN A 107 -16.97 -1.47 7.17
C ASN A 107 -17.20 -2.33 5.91
N LEU A 108 -16.33 -2.17 4.91
CA LEU A 108 -16.45 -2.84 3.62
C LEU A 108 -15.92 -4.28 3.68
N ASN A 109 -16.47 -5.15 2.83
CA ASN A 109 -15.98 -6.51 2.66
C ASN A 109 -14.97 -6.59 1.50
N LEU A 110 -13.75 -7.06 1.80
CA LEU A 110 -12.66 -7.17 0.84
C LEU A 110 -12.48 -8.57 0.22
N ASN A 111 -13.50 -9.43 0.31
CA ASN A 111 -13.51 -10.75 -0.31
C ASN A 111 -14.13 -10.76 -1.72
N ARG A 112 -14.38 -9.60 -2.33
CA ARG A 112 -14.94 -9.57 -3.69
C ARG A 112 -13.87 -9.92 -4.72
N PHE A 113 -14.29 -10.65 -5.75
CA PHE A 113 -13.44 -10.95 -6.89
C PHE A 113 -13.32 -9.75 -7.83
N CYS A 114 -12.12 -9.52 -8.35
CA CYS A 114 -11.91 -8.61 -9.47
C CYS A 114 -12.38 -9.29 -10.76
N LEU A 115 -13.39 -8.71 -11.43
CA LEU A 115 -13.95 -9.29 -12.65
C LEU A 115 -12.96 -9.29 -13.82
N GLN A 116 -12.07 -8.29 -13.87
CA GLN A 116 -11.08 -8.16 -14.92
C GLN A 116 -9.85 -7.38 -14.45
N HIS A 117 -8.66 -7.90 -14.77
CA HIS A 117 -7.43 -7.14 -14.60
C HIS A 117 -7.25 -6.12 -15.73
N VAL A 118 -7.28 -4.83 -15.39
CA VAL A 118 -6.89 -3.75 -16.32
C VAL A 118 -5.38 -3.59 -16.40
N VAL A 119 -4.66 -4.04 -15.36
CA VAL A 119 -3.20 -4.05 -15.31
C VAL A 119 -2.64 -5.21 -16.13
N THR A 120 -1.61 -4.94 -16.94
CA THR A 120 -1.02 -5.94 -17.84
C THR A 120 0.46 -5.65 -18.15
N PRO A 121 1.29 -6.69 -18.44
CA PRO A 121 2.68 -6.50 -18.87
C PRO A 121 2.84 -5.75 -20.19
N LYS A 122 1.77 -5.63 -20.99
CA LYS A 122 1.79 -4.88 -22.27
C LYS A 122 1.81 -3.37 -22.09
N LYS A 123 1.40 -2.88 -20.93
CA LYS A 123 1.38 -1.45 -20.57
C LYS A 123 2.66 -1.07 -19.86
N SER A 124 3.14 0.15 -20.09
CA SER A 124 4.15 0.79 -19.26
C SER A 124 3.68 0.90 -17.79
N PHE A 125 4.62 1.16 -16.88
CA PHE A 125 4.29 1.37 -15.46
C PHE A 125 3.25 2.47 -15.28
N THR A 126 3.44 3.62 -15.93
CA THR A 126 2.52 4.77 -15.84
C THR A 126 1.15 4.49 -16.44
N GLU A 127 1.06 3.72 -17.53
CA GLU A 127 -0.24 3.31 -18.09
C GLU A 127 -0.99 2.34 -17.18
N ASN A 128 -0.26 1.46 -16.47
CA ASN A 128 -0.86 0.60 -15.45
C ASN A 128 -1.36 1.42 -14.26
N ILE A 129 -0.56 2.35 -13.73
CA ILE A 129 -0.99 3.25 -12.65
C ILE A 129 -2.21 4.08 -13.07
N TYR A 130 -2.20 4.66 -14.26
CA TYR A 130 -3.35 5.38 -14.80
C TYR A 130 -4.60 4.50 -14.87
N ALA A 131 -4.47 3.24 -15.27
CA ALA A 131 -5.60 2.31 -15.32
C ALA A 131 -6.16 2.01 -13.92
N ILE A 132 -5.30 1.87 -12.90
CA ILE A 132 -5.72 1.72 -11.50
C ILE A 132 -6.49 2.95 -11.03
N VAL A 133 -5.94 4.15 -11.24
CA VAL A 133 -6.59 5.41 -10.85
C VAL A 133 -7.93 5.57 -11.56
N LYS A 134 -8.00 5.26 -12.86
CA LYS A 134 -9.24 5.32 -13.64
C LYS A 134 -10.35 4.46 -13.06
N ASP A 135 -10.05 3.23 -12.65
CA ASP A 135 -11.04 2.33 -12.03
C ASP A 135 -11.44 2.83 -10.63
N LEU A 136 -10.46 3.32 -9.85
CA LEU A 136 -10.68 3.86 -8.50
C LEU A 136 -11.67 5.04 -8.51
N VAL A 137 -11.60 5.92 -9.51
CA VAL A 137 -12.47 7.11 -9.62
C VAL A 137 -13.70 6.89 -10.51
N ASN A 138 -13.96 5.65 -10.94
CA ASN A 138 -15.07 5.36 -11.83
C ASN A 138 -16.40 5.41 -11.07
N TYR A 139 -17.18 6.48 -11.28
CA TYR A 139 -18.46 6.72 -10.62
C TYR A 139 -19.54 5.67 -10.90
N LYS A 140 -19.33 4.77 -11.88
CA LYS A 140 -20.24 3.65 -12.15
C LYS A 140 -20.10 2.50 -11.15
N TYR A 141 -18.98 2.45 -10.42
CA TYR A 141 -18.72 1.45 -9.39
C TYR A 141 -19.14 1.97 -8.02
N SER A 142 -19.63 1.07 -7.17
CA SER A 142 -19.77 1.40 -5.75
C SER A 142 -18.39 1.57 -5.12
N GLN A 143 -18.31 2.24 -3.97
CA GLN A 143 -17.03 2.42 -3.28
C GLN A 143 -16.37 1.09 -2.90
N GLU A 144 -17.17 0.10 -2.49
CA GLU A 144 -16.67 -1.25 -2.22
C GLU A 144 -16.04 -1.89 -3.46
N GLU A 145 -16.63 -1.70 -4.64
CA GLU A 145 -16.07 -2.19 -5.91
C GLU A 145 -14.80 -1.45 -6.28
N GLN A 146 -14.79 -0.11 -6.17
CA GLN A 146 -13.61 0.72 -6.44
C GLN A 146 -12.42 0.28 -5.59
N ILE A 147 -12.61 0.10 -4.29
CA ILE A 147 -11.55 -0.28 -3.36
C ILE A 147 -11.08 -1.72 -3.60
N ASN A 148 -12.01 -2.68 -3.73
CA ASN A 148 -11.65 -4.06 -4.04
C ASN A 148 -10.86 -4.15 -5.35
N TYR A 149 -11.34 -3.49 -6.41
CA TYR A 149 -10.67 -3.52 -7.71
C TYR A 149 -9.28 -2.90 -7.62
N ALA A 150 -9.14 -1.73 -6.99
CA ALA A 150 -7.84 -1.09 -6.82
C ALA A 150 -6.83 -1.97 -6.08
N LEU A 151 -7.23 -2.61 -4.96
CA LEU A 151 -6.37 -3.56 -4.23
C LEU A 151 -5.94 -4.75 -5.10
N HIS A 152 -6.87 -5.33 -5.85
CA HIS A 152 -6.56 -6.43 -6.77
C HIS A 152 -5.64 -5.98 -7.91
N GLN A 153 -5.79 -4.76 -8.44
CA GLN A 153 -4.90 -4.26 -9.49
C GLN A 153 -3.50 -3.90 -8.95
N ILE A 154 -3.38 -3.33 -7.75
CA ILE A 154 -2.08 -3.09 -7.09
C ILE A 154 -1.36 -4.42 -6.84
N ARG A 155 -2.08 -5.44 -6.34
CA ARG A 155 -1.56 -6.81 -6.22
C ARG A 155 -1.10 -7.34 -7.57
N ARG A 156 -1.93 -7.22 -8.61
CA ARG A 156 -1.59 -7.70 -9.95
C ARG A 156 -0.35 -7.00 -10.53
N LEU A 157 -0.22 -5.69 -10.33
CA LEU A 157 0.95 -4.93 -10.74
C LEU A 157 2.19 -5.42 -10.00
N SER A 158 2.08 -5.64 -8.69
CA SER A 158 3.15 -6.17 -7.85
C SER A 158 3.62 -7.55 -8.33
N GLU A 159 2.70 -8.44 -8.71
CA GLU A 159 3.02 -9.75 -9.30
C GLU A 159 3.80 -9.63 -10.61
N ILE A 160 3.40 -8.71 -11.50
CA ILE A 160 4.10 -8.46 -12.77
C ILE A 160 5.53 -7.96 -12.51
N LEU A 161 5.69 -7.12 -11.50
CA LEU A 161 6.98 -6.57 -11.08
C LEU A 161 7.80 -7.53 -10.19
N LYS A 162 7.26 -8.71 -9.85
CA LYS A 162 7.86 -9.69 -8.94
C LYS A 162 8.13 -9.13 -7.53
N ILE A 163 7.25 -8.24 -7.07
CA ILE A 163 7.28 -7.62 -5.74
C ILE A 163 6.47 -8.48 -4.76
N ASN A 164 7.02 -8.75 -3.58
CA ASN A 164 6.26 -9.38 -2.48
C ASN A 164 5.43 -8.32 -1.75
N LEU A 165 4.27 -7.96 -2.32
CA LEU A 165 3.42 -6.88 -1.81
C LEU A 165 3.03 -7.08 -0.34
N LEU A 166 2.67 -8.31 0.07
CA LEU A 166 2.26 -8.58 1.45
C LEU A 166 3.37 -8.24 2.44
N TRP A 167 4.60 -8.66 2.15
CA TRP A 167 5.74 -8.35 3.01
C TRP A 167 5.95 -6.84 3.15
N HIS A 168 5.84 -6.08 2.05
CA HIS A 168 5.97 -4.61 2.09
C HIS A 168 4.84 -3.94 2.89
N ILE A 169 3.59 -4.42 2.76
CA ILE A 169 2.46 -3.94 3.57
C ILE A 169 2.76 -4.19 5.06
N GLU A 170 3.19 -5.40 5.44
CA GLU A 170 3.50 -5.74 6.83
C GLU A 170 4.63 -4.85 7.37
N GLN A 171 5.74 -4.70 6.64
CA GLN A 171 6.85 -3.84 7.08
C GLN A 171 6.43 -2.38 7.21
N LYS A 172 5.62 -1.87 6.28
CA LYS A 172 5.14 -0.49 6.34
C LYS A 172 4.13 -0.28 7.46
N MET A 173 3.28 -1.25 7.77
CA MET A 173 2.41 -1.22 8.95
C MET A 173 3.23 -1.14 10.24
N TYR A 174 4.25 -1.99 10.42
CA TYR A 174 5.14 -1.93 11.58
C TYR A 174 5.87 -0.58 11.70
N TYR A 175 6.35 -0.05 10.57
CA TYR A 175 6.98 1.27 10.53
C TYR A 175 5.99 2.37 10.94
N ASN A 176 4.74 2.31 10.48
CA ASN A 176 3.70 3.30 10.76
C ASN A 176 3.17 3.25 12.20
N GLU A 177 3.18 2.09 12.86
CA GLU A 177 2.74 1.95 14.27
C GLU A 177 3.53 2.84 15.25
N GLY A 178 4.82 3.04 14.98
CA GLY A 178 5.74 3.84 15.80
C GLY A 178 5.86 5.31 15.39
N ARG A 179 5.06 5.79 14.42
CA ARG A 179 5.09 7.18 13.96
C ARG A 179 4.34 8.11 14.92
N GLU A 180 4.59 9.40 14.80
CA GLU A 180 3.84 10.43 15.51
C GLU A 180 2.45 10.66 14.89
N ASN A 181 1.62 11.50 15.52
CA ASN A 181 0.29 11.86 15.01
C ASN A 181 0.37 12.32 13.54
N LYS A 182 -0.50 11.76 12.69
CA LYS A 182 -0.53 11.92 11.23
C LYS A 182 0.84 11.75 10.56
N HIS A 183 1.73 11.00 11.21
CA HIS A 183 3.11 10.81 10.80
C HIS A 183 3.87 12.13 10.59
N GLY A 184 3.53 13.19 11.32
CA GLY A 184 4.15 14.51 11.21
C GLY A 184 3.67 15.33 10.00
N LYS A 185 2.61 14.88 9.32
CA LYS A 185 1.95 15.58 8.21
C LYS A 185 0.65 16.25 8.68
N GLU A 186 0.16 17.23 7.91
CA GLU A 186 -1.16 17.85 8.14
C GLU A 186 -2.32 16.85 7.98
N TYR A 187 -2.13 15.88 7.08
CA TYR A 187 -3.07 14.84 6.67
C TYR A 187 -2.34 13.61 6.12
#